data_AF-A0A5B7UHV6-F1
#
_entry.id   AF-A0A5B7UHV6-F1
#
_cell.length_a   1.000
_cell.length_b   1.000
_cell.length_c   1.000
_cell.angle_alpha   90.00
_cell.angle_beta   90.00
_cell.angle_gamma   90.00
#
_symmetry.space_group_name_H-M   'P 1'
#
loop_
_entity.id
_entity.type
_entity.pdbx_description
1 polymer ?
#
loop_
_entity_poly.entity_id
_entity_poly.type
_entity_poly.pdbx_seq_one_letter_code
_entity_poly.pdbx_strand_id
1 'polypeptide(L)'
;MNKLSAPVKGLLFSMLATAVAFAVYFLFLQKTDAYLVDNPTLETYYFKINQGEEKIIAGGQYVEVDLHKGKNTIEVLDHQKKKLYDSAFVVKKDRALLNITHKDYFINNQYYGYNLNKDSIRAAHSIDIDGETYFTDAKKTNKLYNEDFYYNIDEKYDQVIKNIGRVEFRSKIFRKQDFLNYYKEYYNE
;
A
#
# COMPACT_ATOMS: atom_id res chain seq x y z
N MET A 1 19.90 -33.65 -40.72
CA MET A 1 19.59 -32.52 -39.80
C MET A 1 20.88 -31.79 -39.49
N ASN A 2 21.03 -30.53 -39.92
CA ASN A 2 22.22 -29.74 -39.60
C ASN A 2 22.29 -29.53 -38.08
N LYS A 3 23.41 -29.95 -37.47
CA LYS A 3 23.67 -29.68 -36.05
C LYS A 3 23.85 -28.17 -35.89
N LEU A 4 22.99 -27.55 -35.10
CA LEU A 4 23.12 -26.13 -34.74
C LEU A 4 24.51 -25.88 -34.13
N SER A 5 25.18 -24.82 -34.58
CA SER A 5 26.48 -24.42 -34.05
C SER A 5 26.33 -23.94 -32.59
N ALA A 6 27.42 -24.05 -31.82
CA ALA A 6 27.42 -23.63 -30.42
C ALA A 6 26.97 -22.17 -30.21
N PRO A 7 27.36 -21.19 -31.05
CA PRO A 7 26.88 -19.80 -30.93
C PRO A 7 25.35 -19.68 -31.12
N VAL A 8 24.78 -20.39 -32.09
CA VAL A 8 23.33 -20.35 -32.35
C VAL A 8 22.54 -20.98 -31.21
N LYS A 9 23.06 -22.09 -30.63
CA LYS A 9 22.47 -22.68 -29.42
C LYS A 9 22.52 -21.72 -28.24
N GLY A 10 23.66 -21.06 -28.03
CA GLY A 10 23.81 -20.06 -26.96
C GLY A 10 22.81 -18.90 -27.12
N LEU A 11 22.63 -18.40 -28.35
CA LEU A 11 21.64 -17.37 -28.64
C LEU A 11 20.21 -17.85 -28.32
N LEU A 12 19.83 -19.05 -28.76
CA LEU A 12 18.51 -19.62 -28.47
C LEU A 12 18.25 -19.77 -26.95
N PHE A 13 19.24 -20.27 -26.20
CA PHE A 13 19.13 -20.35 -24.74
C PHE A 13 19.01 -18.98 -24.08
N SER A 14 19.77 -17.99 -24.53
CA SER A 14 19.68 -16.62 -23.98
C SER A 14 18.31 -16.01 -24.22
N MET A 15 17.74 -16.14 -25.43
CA MET A 15 16.39 -15.65 -25.74
C MET A 15 15.34 -16.35 -24.89
N LEU A 16 15.45 -17.67 -24.69
CA LEU A 16 14.54 -18.42 -23.84
C LEU A 16 14.64 -17.96 -22.37
N ALA A 17 15.85 -17.80 -21.85
CA ALA A 17 16.08 -17.32 -20.49
C ALA A 17 15.49 -15.91 -20.30
N THR A 18 15.66 -15.01 -21.27
CA THR A 18 15.04 -13.69 -21.27
C THR A 18 13.51 -13.80 -21.27
N ALA A 19 12.91 -14.61 -22.15
CA ALA A 19 11.46 -14.79 -22.20
C ALA A 19 10.90 -15.31 -20.86
N VAL A 20 11.59 -16.26 -20.23
CA VAL A 20 11.21 -16.77 -18.89
C VAL A 20 11.34 -15.68 -17.83
N ALA A 21 12.41 -14.90 -17.83
CA ALA A 21 12.58 -13.80 -16.88
C ALA A 21 11.47 -12.75 -17.00
N PHE A 22 11.07 -12.41 -18.24
CA PHE A 22 9.94 -11.54 -18.50
C PHE A 22 8.63 -12.18 -18.01
N ALA A 23 8.37 -13.45 -18.33
CA ALA A 23 7.18 -14.15 -17.84
C ALA A 23 7.09 -14.14 -16.31
N VAL A 24 8.21 -14.40 -15.61
CA VAL A 24 8.25 -14.33 -14.14
C VAL A 24 7.95 -12.91 -13.65
N TYR A 25 8.51 -11.89 -14.29
CA TYR A 25 8.26 -10.50 -13.91
C TYR A 25 6.78 -10.12 -14.07
N PHE A 26 6.20 -10.34 -15.25
CA PHE A 26 4.83 -9.93 -15.57
C PHE A 26 3.77 -10.77 -14.83
N LEU A 27 4.03 -12.05 -14.55
CA LEU A 27 3.07 -12.91 -13.87
C LEU A 27 3.13 -12.84 -12.34
N PHE A 28 4.30 -12.52 -11.75
CA PHE A 28 4.48 -12.62 -10.29
C PHE A 28 5.06 -11.38 -9.62
N LEU A 29 5.81 -10.53 -10.32
CA LEU A 29 6.53 -9.41 -9.69
C LEU A 29 5.94 -8.04 -10.01
N GLN A 30 5.25 -7.88 -11.15
CA GLN A 30 4.67 -6.61 -11.53
C GLN A 30 3.54 -6.26 -10.58
N LYS A 31 3.71 -5.15 -9.85
CA LYS A 31 2.63 -4.55 -9.08
C LYS A 31 1.79 -3.69 -10.02
N THR A 32 0.49 -3.95 -10.07
CA THR A 32 -0.49 -3.12 -10.79
C THR A 32 -0.78 -1.84 -10.02
N ASP A 33 -1.36 -0.87 -10.73
CA ASP A 33 -1.99 0.28 -10.13
C ASP A 33 -3.05 -0.21 -9.13
N ALA A 34 -3.00 0.32 -7.91
CA ALA A 34 -3.90 -0.11 -6.84
C ALA A 34 -4.35 1.11 -6.05
N TYR A 35 -5.44 1.72 -6.51
CA TYR A 35 -6.10 2.80 -5.80
C TYR A 35 -7.31 2.24 -5.06
N LEU A 36 -7.30 2.43 -3.74
CA LEU A 36 -8.38 1.97 -2.88
C LEU A 36 -9.11 3.16 -2.29
N VAL A 37 -10.44 3.06 -2.21
CA VAL A 37 -11.25 3.82 -1.25
C VAL A 37 -11.48 2.92 -0.05
N ASP A 38 -11.20 3.41 1.15
CA ASP A 38 -11.36 2.62 2.37
C ASP A 38 -12.30 3.28 3.40
N ASN A 39 -13.04 2.41 4.08
CA ASN A 39 -13.93 2.79 5.17
C ASN A 39 -13.60 1.95 6.42
N PRO A 40 -12.85 2.50 7.38
CA PRO A 40 -12.49 1.80 8.61
C PRO A 40 -13.58 1.92 9.69
N THR A 41 -14.72 2.57 9.41
CA THR A 41 -15.81 2.77 10.37
C THR A 41 -16.88 1.71 10.22
N LEU A 42 -17.93 1.76 11.07
CA LEU A 42 -19.11 0.90 10.96
C LEU A 42 -20.19 1.46 10.03
N GLU A 43 -20.08 2.74 9.65
CA GLU A 43 -21.09 3.44 8.86
C GLU A 43 -20.98 3.09 7.38
N THR A 44 -22.07 3.29 6.64
CA THR A 44 -22.07 3.16 5.18
C THR A 44 -21.96 4.54 4.54
N TYR A 45 -21.14 4.66 3.49
CA TYR A 45 -20.99 5.88 2.71
C TYR A 45 -21.28 5.64 1.24
N TYR A 46 -21.68 6.71 0.56
CA TYR A 46 -21.75 6.77 -0.89
C TYR A 46 -20.70 7.76 -1.38
N PHE A 47 -20.11 7.51 -2.53
CA PHE A 47 -19.14 8.43 -3.10
C PHE A 47 -19.14 8.39 -4.63
N LYS A 48 -18.69 9.49 -5.23
CA LYS A 48 -18.47 9.62 -6.69
C LYS A 48 -17.08 10.14 -6.92
N ILE A 49 -16.36 9.54 -7.86
CA ILE A 49 -15.04 10.01 -8.28
C ILE A 49 -15.19 10.64 -9.66
N ASN A 50 -14.58 11.80 -9.87
CA ASN A 50 -14.56 12.51 -11.16
C ASN A 50 -15.95 12.70 -11.79
N GLN A 51 -16.98 12.97 -10.96
CA GLN A 51 -18.39 13.07 -11.36
C GLN A 51 -18.95 11.81 -12.06
N GLY A 52 -18.29 10.67 -11.88
CA GLY A 52 -18.73 9.39 -12.41
C GLY A 52 -19.87 8.76 -11.60
N GLU A 53 -19.99 7.43 -11.74
CA GLU A 53 -21.02 6.64 -11.07
C GLU A 53 -20.91 6.72 -9.54
N GLU A 54 -22.07 6.72 -8.88
CA GLU A 54 -22.16 6.60 -7.42
C GLU A 54 -21.80 5.19 -6.99
N LYS A 55 -20.77 5.07 -6.16
CA LYS A 55 -20.36 3.83 -5.50
C LYS A 55 -20.78 3.85 -4.04
N ILE A 56 -21.01 2.67 -3.48
CA ILE A 56 -21.32 2.43 -2.07
C ILE A 56 -20.15 1.70 -1.41
N ILE A 57 -19.86 2.03 -0.15
CA ILE A 57 -18.87 1.33 0.67
C ILE A 57 -19.40 1.14 2.08
N ALA A 58 -19.61 -0.11 2.47
CA ALA A 58 -20.08 -0.43 3.82
C ALA A 58 -18.95 -0.34 4.84
N GLY A 59 -19.31 -0.42 6.12
CA GLY A 59 -18.35 -0.38 7.22
C GLY A 59 -17.32 -1.50 7.14
N GLY A 60 -16.05 -1.17 7.41
CA GLY A 60 -14.93 -2.10 7.40
C GLY A 60 -14.49 -2.58 6.01
N GLN A 61 -15.09 -2.08 4.93
CA GLN A 61 -14.76 -2.48 3.56
C GLN A 61 -13.78 -1.52 2.89
N TYR A 62 -13.15 -2.01 1.82
CA TYR A 62 -12.44 -1.22 0.83
C TYR A 62 -12.96 -1.56 -0.57
N VAL A 63 -12.79 -0.64 -1.50
CA VAL A 63 -13.21 -0.79 -2.90
C VAL A 63 -12.09 -0.29 -3.82
N GLU A 64 -11.74 -1.08 -4.83
CA GLU A 64 -10.85 -0.66 -5.90
C GLU A 64 -11.51 0.39 -6.79
N VAL A 65 -10.75 1.42 -7.14
CA VAL A 65 -11.22 2.53 -7.96
C VAL A 65 -10.20 2.87 -9.03
N ASP A 66 -10.70 3.33 -10.17
CA ASP A 66 -9.86 3.86 -11.23
C ASP A 66 -9.59 5.34 -10.96
N LEU A 67 -8.31 5.69 -10.83
CA LEU A 67 -7.84 7.06 -10.76
C LEU A 67 -6.87 7.32 -11.91
N HIS A 68 -6.90 8.52 -12.46
CA HIS A 68 -5.91 8.94 -13.45
C HIS A 68 -4.83 9.80 -12.79
N LYS A 69 -3.62 9.84 -13.38
CA LYS A 69 -2.58 10.80 -12.95
C LYS A 69 -3.08 12.23 -13.04
N GLY A 70 -2.63 13.07 -12.12
CA GLY A 70 -3.05 14.47 -12.05
C GLY A 70 -4.31 14.67 -11.21
N LYS A 71 -5.08 15.71 -11.55
CA LYS A 71 -6.18 16.20 -10.72
C LYS A 71 -7.41 15.30 -10.83
N ASN A 72 -7.86 14.76 -9.71
CA ASN A 72 -9.12 14.03 -9.57
C ASN A 72 -10.03 14.76 -8.58
N THR A 73 -11.32 14.42 -8.58
CA THR A 73 -12.29 14.91 -7.61
C THR A 73 -13.03 13.74 -6.95
N ILE A 74 -13.52 13.98 -5.75
CA ILE A 74 -14.42 13.06 -5.03
C ILE A 74 -15.54 13.85 -4.37
N GLU A 75 -16.74 13.28 -4.41
CA GLU A 75 -17.87 13.69 -3.59
C GLU A 75 -18.23 12.53 -2.66
N VAL A 76 -18.46 12.81 -1.38
CA VAL A 76 -18.79 11.81 -0.37
C VAL A 76 -20.11 12.19 0.31
N LEU A 77 -20.99 11.22 0.46
CA LEU A 77 -22.30 11.32 1.10
C LEU A 77 -22.43 10.32 2.25
N ASP A 78 -23.23 10.66 3.24
CA ASP A 78 -23.56 9.77 4.35
C ASP A 78 -24.56 8.68 3.95
N HIS A 79 -24.91 7.81 4.91
CA HIS A 79 -25.88 6.72 4.72
C HIS A 79 -27.28 7.20 4.26
N GLN A 80 -27.62 8.47 4.49
CA GLN A 80 -28.89 9.10 4.08
C GLN A 80 -28.77 9.81 2.73
N LYS A 81 -27.63 9.63 2.04
CA LYS A 81 -27.27 10.35 0.80
C LYS A 81 -27.22 11.86 0.96
N LYS A 82 -26.98 12.36 2.17
CA LYS A 82 -26.69 13.77 2.39
C LYS A 82 -25.20 13.99 2.13
N LYS A 83 -24.88 15.00 1.31
CA LYS A 83 -23.49 15.37 1.01
C LYS A 83 -22.75 15.73 2.30
N LEU A 84 -21.63 15.05 2.53
CA LEU A 84 -20.69 15.36 3.61
C LEU A 84 -19.66 16.39 3.13
N TYR A 85 -19.03 16.12 2.00
CA TYR A 85 -18.07 17.03 1.38
C TYR A 85 -17.82 16.68 -0.10
N ASP A 86 -17.22 17.62 -0.82
CA ASP A 86 -16.49 17.37 -2.06
C ASP A 86 -15.04 17.85 -1.92
N SER A 87 -14.14 17.24 -2.69
CA SER A 87 -12.72 17.58 -2.64
C SER A 87 -12.03 17.27 -3.95
N ALA A 88 -10.90 17.94 -4.18
CA ALA A 88 -10.00 17.66 -5.28
C ALA A 88 -8.64 17.24 -4.74
N PHE A 89 -8.01 16.26 -5.38
CA PHE A 89 -6.70 15.75 -5.01
C PHE A 89 -5.87 15.46 -6.25
N VAL A 90 -4.56 15.36 -6.09
CA VAL A 90 -3.63 15.14 -7.20
C VAL A 90 -2.95 13.79 -7.03
N VAL A 91 -3.16 12.91 -8.00
CA VAL A 91 -2.57 11.57 -8.04
C VAL A 91 -1.21 11.64 -8.70
N LYS A 92 -0.15 11.30 -7.94
CA LYS A 92 1.23 11.31 -8.45
C LYS A 92 1.79 9.91 -8.59
N LYS A 93 1.47 9.00 -7.68
CA LYS A 93 1.93 7.61 -7.68
C LYS A 93 0.89 6.63 -8.20
N ASP A 94 1.32 5.43 -8.55
CA ASP A 94 0.48 4.36 -9.13
C ASP A 94 -0.35 3.64 -8.05
N ARG A 95 -0.17 4.04 -6.79
CA ARG A 95 -0.79 3.42 -5.63
C ARG A 95 -1.19 4.50 -4.65
N ALA A 96 -2.42 4.43 -4.16
CA ALA A 96 -2.90 5.34 -3.15
C ALA A 96 -4.09 4.77 -2.38
N LEU A 97 -4.33 5.35 -1.21
CA LEU A 97 -5.49 5.09 -0.38
C LEU A 97 -6.28 6.40 -0.20
N LEU A 98 -7.54 6.37 -0.61
CA LEU A 98 -8.54 7.38 -0.35
C LEU A 98 -9.25 7.07 0.96
N ASN A 99 -8.91 7.82 2.01
CA ASN A 99 -9.55 7.76 3.31
C ASN A 99 -10.74 8.73 3.34
N ILE A 100 -11.90 8.24 2.91
CA ILE A 100 -13.10 9.09 2.79
C ILE A 100 -13.68 9.50 4.15
N THR A 101 -13.27 8.81 5.22
CA THR A 101 -13.78 9.01 6.58
C THR A 101 -12.90 9.93 7.42
N HIS A 102 -11.73 10.32 6.91
CA HIS A 102 -10.71 11.08 7.63
C HIS A 102 -10.31 10.47 8.99
N LYS A 103 -10.45 9.14 9.12
CA LYS A 103 -9.99 8.43 10.31
C LYS A 103 -8.49 8.25 10.31
N ASP A 104 -7.94 7.86 11.45
CA ASP A 104 -6.51 7.69 11.63
C ASP A 104 -6.02 6.40 10.96
N TYR A 105 -5.03 6.57 10.08
CA TYR A 105 -4.21 5.51 9.50
C TYR A 105 -2.77 5.67 9.94
N PHE A 106 -2.01 4.58 9.86
CA PHE A 106 -0.62 4.53 10.24
C PHE A 106 0.20 3.96 9.09
N ILE A 107 1.22 4.69 8.66
CA ILE A 107 2.18 4.23 7.67
C ILE A 107 3.42 3.79 8.43
N ASN A 108 3.64 2.48 8.49
CA ASN A 108 4.78 1.88 9.19
C ASN A 108 5.88 1.49 8.20
N ASN A 109 7.15 1.65 8.58
CA ASN A 109 8.28 1.13 7.82
C ASN A 109 8.72 -0.22 8.41
N GLN A 110 8.79 -1.25 7.59
CA GLN A 110 9.49 -2.47 7.94
C GLN A 110 10.90 -2.44 7.36
N TYR A 111 11.88 -2.55 8.25
CA TYR A 111 13.30 -2.51 7.91
C TYR A 111 13.88 -3.91 7.67
N TYR A 112 14.72 -4.02 6.64
CA TYR A 112 15.41 -5.24 6.22
C TYR A 112 16.91 -4.97 6.02
N GLY A 113 17.75 -6.00 6.18
CA GLY A 113 19.20 -5.93 5.91
C GLY A 113 20.06 -6.44 7.06
N TYR A 114 21.35 -6.62 6.78
CA TYR A 114 22.35 -7.02 7.77
C TYR A 114 22.67 -5.90 8.78
N ASN A 115 23.02 -6.28 10.01
CA ASN A 115 23.42 -5.39 11.11
C ASN A 115 22.36 -4.36 11.52
N LEU A 116 21.07 -4.67 11.29
CA LEU A 116 19.99 -3.76 11.61
C LEU A 116 19.70 -3.79 13.12
N ASN A 117 20.04 -2.71 13.82
CA ASN A 117 19.64 -2.54 15.21
C ASN A 117 18.19 -2.03 15.26
N LYS A 118 17.24 -2.96 15.18
CA LYS A 118 15.79 -2.68 15.19
C LYS A 118 15.37 -1.89 16.43
N ASP A 119 15.94 -2.22 17.59
CA ASP A 119 15.61 -1.57 18.86
C ASP A 119 16.06 -0.11 18.87
N SER A 120 17.24 0.20 18.34
CA SER A 120 17.70 1.59 18.22
C SER A 120 16.87 2.42 17.22
N ILE A 121 16.51 1.83 16.07
CA ILE A 121 15.66 2.53 15.08
C ILE A 121 14.29 2.82 15.68
N ARG A 122 13.74 1.85 16.42
CA ARG A 122 12.46 1.97 17.11
C ARG A 122 12.49 3.00 18.23
N ALA A 123 13.47 2.92 19.13
CA ALA A 123 13.56 3.79 20.29
C ALA A 123 13.83 5.26 19.95
N ALA A 124 14.28 5.56 18.72
CA ALA A 124 14.50 6.92 18.26
C ALA A 124 13.21 7.71 18.00
N HIS A 125 12.06 7.02 17.84
CA HIS A 125 10.79 7.64 17.51
C HIS A 125 9.66 7.06 18.36
N SER A 126 8.65 7.88 18.62
CA SER A 126 7.44 7.42 19.26
C SER A 126 6.22 8.11 18.67
N ILE A 127 5.08 7.48 18.89
CA ILE A 127 3.78 8.02 18.54
C ILE A 127 2.79 7.74 19.66
N ASP A 128 1.98 8.74 19.99
CA ASP A 128 0.90 8.57 20.95
C ASP A 128 -0.40 8.18 20.24
N ILE A 129 -0.97 7.06 20.65
CA ILE A 129 -2.24 6.53 20.14
C ILE A 129 -3.15 6.30 21.34
N ASP A 130 -4.26 7.02 21.41
CA ASP A 130 -5.25 6.94 22.49
C ASP A 130 -4.69 7.13 23.92
N GLY A 131 -3.61 7.89 24.06
CA GLY A 131 -2.98 8.15 25.36
C GLY A 131 -1.93 7.12 25.76
N GLU A 132 -1.66 6.12 24.93
CA GLU A 132 -0.54 5.20 25.07
C GLU A 132 0.59 5.58 24.10
N THR A 133 1.83 5.57 24.59
CA THR A 133 3.02 5.85 23.78
C THR A 133 3.58 4.57 23.18
N TYR A 134 3.66 4.52 21.86
CA TYR A 134 4.24 3.42 21.10
C TYR A 134 5.59 3.84 20.54
N PHE A 135 6.65 3.07 20.79
CA PHE A 135 7.97 3.35 20.21
C PHE A 135 8.00 2.79 18.79
N THR A 136 7.98 3.64 17.79
CA THR A 136 7.88 3.26 16.38
C THR A 136 8.16 4.48 15.52
N ASP A 137 8.67 4.25 14.31
CA ASP A 137 8.83 5.28 13.29
C ASP A 137 7.59 5.42 12.39
N ALA A 138 6.49 4.74 12.75
CA ALA A 138 5.22 4.85 12.05
C ALA A 138 4.69 6.28 12.07
N LYS A 139 4.11 6.69 10.94
CA LYS A 139 3.54 8.03 10.76
C LYS A 139 2.02 7.94 10.73
N LYS A 140 1.36 8.69 11.61
CA LYS A 140 -0.09 8.89 11.58
C LYS A 140 -0.48 9.80 10.41
N THR A 141 -1.56 9.45 9.74
CA THR A 141 -2.18 10.26 8.69
C THR A 141 -3.71 10.11 8.74
N ASN A 142 -4.41 11.22 8.51
CA ASN A 142 -5.87 11.28 8.36
C ASN A 142 -6.26 12.04 7.07
N LYS A 143 -5.30 12.22 6.16
CA LYS A 143 -5.51 12.90 4.89
C LYS A 143 -6.49 12.09 4.03
N LEU A 144 -7.27 12.78 3.21
CA LEU A 144 -8.11 12.15 2.19
C LEU A 144 -7.27 11.26 1.27
N TYR A 145 -6.17 11.79 0.74
CA TYR A 145 -5.32 11.09 -0.23
C TYR A 145 -3.97 10.74 0.40
N ASN A 146 -3.63 9.46 0.40
CA ASN A 146 -2.37 8.92 0.95
C ASN A 146 -1.65 8.12 -0.13
N GLU A 147 -0.38 8.44 -0.40
CA GLU A 147 0.44 7.78 -1.43
C GLU A 147 1.86 7.42 -0.94
N ASP A 148 2.21 7.74 0.30
CA ASP A 148 3.56 7.54 0.84
C ASP A 148 3.76 6.15 1.48
N PHE A 149 3.27 5.11 0.81
CA PHE A 149 3.43 3.72 1.23
C PHE A 149 3.70 2.78 0.04
N TYR A 150 4.29 1.61 0.32
CA TYR A 150 4.58 0.58 -0.69
C TYR A 150 3.51 -0.53 -0.73
N TYR A 151 3.00 -0.92 0.44
CA TYR A 151 1.91 -1.89 0.58
C TYR A 151 0.63 -1.20 1.04
N ASN A 152 -0.47 -1.49 0.36
CA ASN A 152 -1.80 -1.01 0.69
C ASN A 152 -2.41 -1.84 1.84
N ILE A 153 -3.60 -1.48 2.32
CA ILE A 153 -4.23 -2.11 3.50
C ILE A 153 -4.51 -3.60 3.32
N ASP A 154 -4.85 -4.02 2.11
CA ASP A 154 -5.21 -5.37 1.68
C ASP A 154 -3.99 -6.28 1.39
N GLU A 155 -2.81 -5.69 1.22
CA GLU A 155 -1.59 -6.44 0.90
C GLU A 155 -0.84 -6.91 2.15
N LYS A 156 -0.09 -8.01 2.07
CA LYS A 156 0.84 -8.42 3.14
C LYS A 156 2.26 -7.92 2.82
N TYR A 157 3.06 -7.72 3.86
CA TYR A 157 4.52 -7.59 3.67
C TYR A 157 5.08 -8.86 3.02
N ASP A 158 6.16 -8.72 2.27
CA ASP A 158 6.90 -9.87 1.74
C ASP A 158 7.32 -10.81 2.88
N GLN A 159 6.95 -12.09 2.76
CA GLN A 159 7.30 -13.11 3.76
C GLN A 159 8.79 -13.49 3.72
N VAL A 160 9.43 -13.32 2.56
CA VAL A 160 10.84 -13.66 2.36
C VAL A 160 11.68 -12.39 2.40
N ILE A 161 12.50 -12.28 3.45
CA ILE A 161 13.48 -11.21 3.58
C ILE A 161 14.58 -11.48 2.56
N LYS A 162 14.67 -10.65 1.52
CA LYS A 162 15.82 -10.69 0.60
C LYS A 162 17.08 -10.40 1.41
N ASN A 163 18.09 -11.23 1.20
CA ASN A 163 19.36 -11.09 1.90
C ASN A 163 20.15 -9.92 1.30
N ILE A 164 19.83 -8.71 1.73
CA ILE A 164 20.38 -7.46 1.17
C ILE A 164 21.52 -6.98 2.07
N GLY A 165 22.69 -6.73 1.47
CA GLY A 165 23.88 -6.22 2.19
C GLY A 165 23.76 -4.78 2.72
N ARG A 166 22.62 -4.11 2.48
CA ARG A 166 22.32 -2.73 2.89
C ARG A 166 20.98 -2.69 3.59
N VAL A 167 20.82 -1.73 4.50
CA VAL A 167 19.54 -1.45 5.14
C VAL A 167 18.56 -0.88 4.12
N GLU A 168 17.45 -1.57 3.90
CA GLU A 168 16.31 -1.09 3.12
C GLU A 168 15.06 -1.09 3.99
N PHE A 169 14.05 -0.34 3.57
CA PHE A 169 12.73 -0.41 4.19
C PHE A 169 11.62 -0.49 3.14
N ARG A 170 10.50 -1.07 3.54
CA ARG A 170 9.24 -1.01 2.81
C ARG A 170 8.16 -0.50 3.75
N SER A 171 7.35 0.42 3.27
CA SER A 171 6.26 1.00 4.04
C SER A 171 4.93 0.30 3.76
N LYS A 172 4.08 0.13 4.77
CA LYS A 172 2.69 -0.30 4.61
C LYS A 172 1.76 0.65 5.34
N ILE A 173 0.62 0.94 4.73
CA ILE A 173 -0.47 1.67 5.38
C ILE A 173 -1.41 0.69 6.10
N PHE A 174 -1.84 1.08 7.30
CA PHE A 174 -2.70 0.30 8.18
C PHE A 174 -3.86 1.15 8.68
N ARG A 175 -5.04 0.52 8.84
CA ARG A 175 -6.06 1.07 9.74
C ARG A 175 -5.51 1.04 11.16
N LYS A 176 -6.00 1.92 12.02
CA LYS A 176 -5.54 2.01 13.42
C LYS A 176 -5.48 0.67 14.16
N GLN A 177 -6.57 -0.10 14.17
CA GLN A 177 -6.59 -1.37 14.91
C GLN A 177 -5.63 -2.40 14.31
N ASP A 178 -5.53 -2.45 12.97
CA ASP A 178 -4.61 -3.36 12.28
C ASP A 178 -3.15 -3.00 12.58
N PHE A 179 -2.84 -1.71 12.72
CA PHE A 179 -1.51 -1.25 13.14
C PHE A 179 -1.19 -1.71 14.57
N LEU A 180 -2.12 -1.54 15.51
CA LEU A 180 -1.93 -1.98 16.90
C LEU A 180 -1.75 -3.49 16.99
N ASN A 181 -2.54 -4.26 16.24
CA ASN A 181 -2.39 -5.72 16.18
C ASN A 181 -1.04 -6.11 15.58
N TYR A 182 -0.65 -5.49 14.46
CA TYR A 182 0.66 -5.69 13.84
C TYR A 182 1.80 -5.35 14.80
N TYR A 183 1.71 -4.23 15.51
CA TYR A 183 2.73 -3.79 16.45
C TYR A 183 2.93 -4.84 17.55
N LYS A 184 1.84 -5.31 18.16
CA LYS A 184 1.84 -6.36 19.19
C LYS A 184 2.46 -7.66 18.68
N GLU A 185 2.00 -8.16 17.54
CA GLU A 185 2.49 -9.40 16.93
C GLU A 185 3.96 -9.32 16.49
N TYR A 186 4.38 -8.19 15.91
CA TYR A 186 5.72 -8.04 15.35
C TYR A 186 6.78 -7.77 16.42
N TYR A 187 6.42 -7.05 17.48
CA TYR A 187 7.34 -6.70 18.56
C TYR A 187 7.19 -7.59 19.82
N ASN A 188 6.24 -8.54 19.82
CA ASN A 188 5.91 -9.42 20.95
C ASN A 188 5.53 -8.67 22.23
N GLU A 189 4.67 -7.65 22.11
CA GLU A 189 4.08 -6.88 23.22
C GLU A 189 2.56 -7.12 23.29
#